data_AF-A0A0H5BHH9-F1
#
_entry.id   AF-A0A0H5BHH9-F1
#
_cell.length_a   1.000
_cell.length_b   1.000
_cell.length_c   1.000
_cell.angle_alpha   90.00
_cell.angle_beta   90.00
_cell.angle_gamma   90.00
#
_symmetry.space_group_name_H-M   'P 1'
#
loop_
_entity.id
_entity.type
_entity.pdbx_description
1 polymer ?
#
loop_
_entity_poly.entity_id
_entity_poly.type
_entity_poly.pdbx_seq_one_letter_code
_entity_poly.pdbx_strand_id
1 'polypeptide(L)' 'MTDAQRREAIRRLIDKHTSKNVVDSKTARDSLIAEGIYTTSGQLRVEFGGIEKKKKKSAA' A
#
# COMPACT_ATOMS: atom_id res chain seq x y z
N MET A 1 14.97 -0.26 26.22
CA MET A 1 13.55 -0.28 25.80
C MET A 1 13.01 -1.68 26.04
N THR A 2 11.96 -1.80 26.82
CA THR A 2 11.34 -3.10 27.10
C THR A 2 10.45 -3.53 25.93
N ASP A 3 10.11 -4.82 25.87
CA ASP A 3 9.19 -5.35 24.88
C ASP A 3 7.79 -4.70 24.97
N ALA A 4 7.38 -4.27 26.16
CA ALA A 4 6.14 -3.50 26.34
C ALA A 4 6.25 -2.11 25.69
N GLN A 5 7.34 -1.38 25.95
CA GLN A 5 7.59 -0.08 25.34
C GLN A 5 7.71 -0.17 23.81
N ARG A 6 8.29 -1.27 23.29
CA ARG A 6 8.34 -1.53 21.85
C ARG A 6 6.98 -1.74 21.23
N ARG A 7 6.13 -2.55 21.84
CA ARG A 7 4.77 -2.77 21.35
C ARG A 7 3.95 -1.48 21.38
N GLU A 8 4.11 -0.66 22.41
CA GLU A 8 3.43 0.64 22.49
C GLU A 8 3.91 1.61 21.40
N ALA A 9 5.22 1.70 21.17
CA ALA A 9 5.76 2.54 20.10
C ALA A 9 5.26 2.11 18.71
N ILE A 10 5.22 0.80 18.44
CA ILE A 10 4.68 0.25 17.19
C ILE A 10 3.19 0.59 17.03
N ARG A 11 2.38 0.43 18.10
CA ARG A 11 0.96 0.79 18.06
C ARG A 11 0.76 2.26 17.71
N ARG A 12 1.48 3.17 18.37
CA ARG A 12 1.40 4.60 18.09
C ARG A 12 1.78 4.94 16.64
N LEU A 13 2.75 4.22 16.06
CA LEU A 13 3.11 4.39 14.66
C LEU A 13 2.00 3.91 13.71
N ILE A 14 1.41 2.76 13.98
CA ILE A 14 0.28 2.21 13.22
C ILE A 14 -0.92 3.17 13.28
N ASP A 15 -1.27 3.68 14.46
CA ASP A 15 -2.38 4.61 14.65
C ASP A 15 -2.15 5.92 13.87
N LYS A 16 -0.92 6.45 13.92
CA LYS A 16 -0.54 7.66 13.18
C LYS A 16 -0.58 7.45 11.67
N HIS A 17 -0.14 6.29 11.18
CA HIS A 17 -0.21 5.96 9.75
C HIS A 17 -1.67 5.80 9.30
N THR A 18 -2.44 5.05 10.05
CA THR A 18 -3.86 4.77 9.76
C THR A 18 -4.70 6.04 9.77
N SER A 19 -4.58 6.87 10.79
CA SER A 19 -5.33 8.14 10.89
C SER A 19 -5.04 9.09 9.73
N LYS A 20 -3.81 9.13 9.21
CA LYS A 20 -3.46 9.96 8.06
C LYS A 20 -4.06 9.46 6.75
N ASN A 21 -4.18 8.15 6.59
CA ASN A 21 -4.52 7.55 5.31
C ASN A 21 -6.01 7.21 5.17
N VAL A 22 -6.80 7.22 6.26
CA VAL A 22 -8.23 6.87 6.24
C VAL A 22 -9.15 8.11 6.12
N VAL A 23 -8.60 9.32 6.08
CA VAL A 23 -9.38 10.58 6.06
C VAL A 23 -10.34 10.66 4.86
N ASP A 24 -9.87 10.25 3.68
CA ASP A 24 -10.68 10.23 2.47
C ASP A 24 -10.16 9.19 1.47
N SER A 25 -11.00 8.83 0.49
CA SER A 25 -10.69 7.78 -0.49
C SER A 25 -9.47 8.11 -1.36
N LYS A 26 -9.21 9.39 -1.65
CA LYS A 26 -8.09 9.82 -2.49
C LYS A 26 -6.78 9.69 -1.69
N THR A 27 -6.76 10.17 -0.45
CA THR A 27 -5.61 10.05 0.44
C THR A 27 -5.27 8.58 0.71
N ALA A 28 -6.29 7.74 0.92
CA ALA A 28 -6.10 6.29 1.03
C ALA A 28 -5.45 5.71 -0.23
N ARG A 29 -5.95 6.07 -1.42
CA ARG A 29 -5.40 5.62 -2.70
C ARG A 29 -3.96 6.06 -2.89
N ASP A 30 -3.65 7.32 -2.61
CA ASP A 30 -2.31 7.89 -2.76
C ASP A 30 -1.30 7.18 -1.84
N SER A 31 -1.68 6.87 -0.61
CA SER A 31 -0.83 6.06 0.30
C SER A 31 -0.56 4.67 -0.26
N LEU A 32 -1.60 3.99 -0.76
CA LEU A 32 -1.43 2.64 -1.32
C LEU A 32 -0.59 2.64 -2.62
N ILE A 33 -0.59 3.75 -3.37
CA ILE A 33 0.32 3.93 -4.52
C ILE A 33 1.75 4.17 -4.04
N ALA A 34 1.95 5.01 -3.01
CA ALA A 34 3.26 5.28 -2.44
C ALA A 34 3.90 4.03 -1.80
N GLU A 35 3.09 3.17 -1.20
CA GLU A 35 3.48 1.85 -0.67
C GLU A 35 3.73 0.82 -1.79
N GLY A 36 3.45 1.18 -3.04
CA GLY A 36 3.67 0.31 -4.19
C GLY A 36 2.60 -0.75 -4.38
N ILE A 37 1.50 -0.75 -3.62
CA ILE A 37 0.41 -1.71 -3.74
C ILE A 37 -0.40 -1.45 -5.01
N TYR A 38 -0.66 -0.18 -5.31
CA TYR A 38 -1.32 0.26 -6.52
C TYR A 38 -0.35 0.95 -7.49
N THR A 39 -0.68 0.92 -8.77
CA THR A 39 -0.05 1.74 -9.80
C THR A 39 -0.57 3.18 -9.73
N THR A 40 0.17 4.12 -10.32
CA THR A 40 -0.30 5.51 -10.49
C THR A 40 -1.60 5.62 -11.30
N SER A 41 -1.90 4.62 -12.14
CA SER A 41 -3.16 4.48 -12.86
C SER A 41 -4.30 3.88 -12.01
N GLY A 42 -4.07 3.60 -10.73
CA GLY A 42 -5.06 3.05 -9.81
C GLY A 42 -5.34 1.56 -9.98
N GLN A 43 -4.45 0.81 -10.64
CA GLN A 43 -4.56 -0.65 -10.77
C GLN A 43 -3.78 -1.34 -9.66
N LEU A 44 -4.30 -2.42 -9.10
CA LEU A 44 -3.56 -3.25 -8.15
C LEU A 44 -2.35 -3.87 -8.85
N ARG A 45 -1.17 -3.90 -8.22
CA ARG A 45 -0.02 -4.59 -8.81
C ARG A 45 -0.14 -6.10 -8.71
N VAL A 46 0.56 -6.80 -9.60
CA VAL A 46 0.49 -8.26 -9.75
C VAL A 46 0.92 -8.99 -8.47
N GLU A 47 1.92 -8.46 -7.75
CA GLU A 47 2.41 -9.04 -6.49
C GLU A 47 1.35 -9.07 -5.39
N PHE A 48 0.33 -8.21 -5.51
CA PHE A 48 -0.80 -8.11 -4.59
C PHE A 48 -2.09 -8.70 -5.18
N GLY A 49 -2.01 -9.48 -6.27
CA GLY A 49 -3.17 -10.09 -6.95
C GLY A 49 -3.75 -9.28 -8.10
N GLY A 50 -3.06 -8.24 -8.54
CA GLY A 50 -3.41 -7.46 -9.72
C GLY A 50 -3.30 -8.24 -11.03
N ILE A 51 -4.04 -7.79 -12.05
CA ILE A 51 -4.05 -8.45 -13.36
C ILE A 51 -2.73 -8.19 -14.07
N GLU A 52 -1.97 -9.26 -14.33
CA GLU A 52 -0.83 -9.21 -15.23
C GLU A 52 -1.37 -9.06 -16.66
N LYS A 53 -1.20 -7.87 -17.26
CA LYS A 53 -1.44 -7.69 -18.69
C LYS A 53 -0.40 -8.52 -19.43
N LYS A 54 -0.74 -9.74 -19.83
CA LYS A 54 0.09 -10.57 -20.72
C LYS A 54 0.52 -9.69 -21.89
N LYS A 55 1.80 -9.30 -21.95
CA LYS A 55 2.37 -8.70 -23.15
C LYS A 55 2.17 -9.73 -24.25
N LYS A 56 1.33 -9.40 -25.23
CA LYS A 56 1.13 -10.21 -26.42
C LYS A 56 2.53 -10.39 -27.03
N LYS A 57 3.12 -11.58 -26.91
CA LYS A 57 4.33 -11.93 -27.66
C LYS A 57 3.94 -11.78 -29.12
N SER A 58 4.41 -10.71 -29.76
CA SER A 58 4.46 -10.65 -31.21
C SER A 58 5.35 -11.81 -31.64
N ALA A 59 4.74 -12.86 -32.21
CA ALA A 59 5.46 -13.92 -32.89
C ALA A 59 6.20 -13.27 -34.07
N ALA A 60 7.52 -13.45 -34.09
CA ALA A 60 8.38 -13.19 -35.24
C ALA A 60 8.79 -14.54 -35.81
#